data_AF-A0A950DIX4-F1
#
_entry.id   AF-A0A950DIX4-F1
#
_cell.length_a   1.000
_cell.length_b   1.000
_cell.length_c   1.000
_cell.angle_alpha   90.00
_cell.angle_beta   90.00
_cell.angle_gamma   90.00
#
_symmetry.space_group_name_H-M   'P 1'
#
loop_
_entity.id
_entity.type
_entity.pdbx_description
1 polymer ?
#
loop_
_entity_poly.entity_id
_entity_poly.type
_entity_poly.pdbx_seq_one_letter_code
_entity_poly.pdbx_strand_id
1 'polypeptide(L)'
;MRPNPGPFEPFFYLLQTPLSFRVLGVVGFVLFTLLFLRIAGSHGTAYFMIGLMLLGAFWLESTTNACRRCRFYGTWHCLGQGVLTARLFTPVESKLGEPGVILHASLAAAYVAYGLFWIWHRPALGLLFTIWLPLAFVSATSPSGFSWRAKRSESL
;
A
#
# COMPACT_ATOMS: atom_id res chain seq x y z
N MET A 1 -24.71 -7.55 0.58
CA MET A 1 -24.26 -8.86 0.04
C MET A 1 -24.18 -8.71 -1.47
N ARG A 2 -23.02 -8.97 -2.10
CA ARG A 2 -22.93 -8.91 -3.58
C ARG A 2 -23.52 -10.21 -4.15
N PRO A 3 -24.43 -10.14 -5.13
CA PRO A 3 -25.03 -11.32 -5.70
C PRO A 3 -24.10 -11.92 -6.77
N ASN A 4 -23.76 -13.19 -6.59
CA ASN A 4 -23.07 -14.11 -7.50
C ASN A 4 -21.52 -14.18 -7.45
N PRO A 5 -20.96 -14.96 -6.49
CA PRO A 5 -20.14 -16.14 -6.74
C PRO A 5 -19.20 -16.23 -7.93
N GLY A 6 -18.33 -15.28 -8.27
CA GLY A 6 -17.31 -15.57 -9.29
C GLY A 6 -16.48 -16.81 -8.88
N PRO A 7 -15.97 -17.65 -9.80
CA PRO A 7 -15.18 -18.84 -9.43
C PRO A 7 -13.93 -18.51 -8.61
N PHE A 8 -13.44 -17.27 -8.70
CA PHE A 8 -12.30 -16.78 -7.95
C PHE A 8 -12.67 -16.03 -6.65
N GLU A 9 -13.96 -15.78 -6.39
CA GLU A 9 -14.43 -15.03 -5.23
C GLU A 9 -13.95 -15.60 -3.88
N PRO A 10 -13.90 -16.94 -3.67
CA PRO A 10 -13.31 -17.52 -2.45
C PRO A 10 -11.87 -17.08 -2.19
N PHE A 11 -11.06 -16.93 -3.25
CA PHE A 11 -9.67 -16.46 -3.12
C PHE A 11 -9.61 -14.98 -2.72
N PHE A 12 -10.50 -14.14 -3.27
CA PHE A 12 -10.61 -12.74 -2.87
C PHE A 12 -10.97 -12.61 -1.38
N TYR A 13 -11.90 -13.42 -0.86
CA TYR A 13 -12.24 -13.41 0.57
C TYR A 13 -11.06 -13.76 1.49
N LEU A 14 -10.24 -14.75 1.11
CA LEU A 14 -9.05 -15.14 1.89
C LEU A 14 -7.97 -14.05 1.89
N LEU A 15 -7.83 -13.34 0.77
CA LEU A 15 -6.85 -12.26 0.62
C LEU A 15 -7.31 -10.95 1.26
N GLN A 16 -8.62 -10.68 1.30
CA GLN A 16 -9.21 -9.46 1.87
C GLN A 16 -9.44 -9.56 3.39
N THR A 17 -8.51 -10.17 4.13
CA THR A 17 -8.52 -10.21 5.59
C THR A 17 -7.49 -9.25 6.19
N PRO A 18 -7.68 -8.76 7.44
CA PRO A 18 -6.70 -7.88 8.08
C PRO A 18 -5.31 -8.52 8.20
N LEU A 19 -5.25 -9.83 8.41
CA LEU A 19 -3.99 -10.57 8.48
C LEU A 19 -3.31 -10.62 7.12
N SER A 20 -4.05 -11.00 6.07
CA SER A 20 -3.54 -11.03 4.69
C SER A 20 -3.03 -9.66 4.25
N PHE A 21 -3.73 -8.57 4.57
CA PHE A 21 -3.25 -7.22 4.30
C PHE A 21 -1.95 -6.86 5.04
N ARG A 22 -1.81 -7.24 6.31
CA ARG A 22 -0.57 -7.01 7.08
C ARG A 22 0.60 -7.81 6.51
N VAL A 23 0.38 -9.06 6.12
CA VAL A 23 1.45 -9.91 5.60
C VAL A 23 1.79 -9.53 4.16
N LEU A 24 0.80 -9.55 3.27
CA LEU A 24 1.01 -9.31 1.84
C LEU A 24 1.19 -7.83 1.55
N GLY A 25 0.29 -6.97 2.00
CA GLY A 25 0.40 -5.53 1.77
C GLY A 25 1.61 -4.94 2.46
N VAL A 26 1.69 -5.08 3.78
CA VAL A 26 2.65 -4.31 4.59
C VAL A 26 4.02 -4.94 4.62
N VAL A 27 4.13 -6.17 5.14
CA VAL A 27 5.43 -6.83 5.28
C VAL A 27 6.02 -7.05 3.90
N GLY A 28 5.20 -7.44 2.93
CA GLY A 28 5.60 -7.52 1.53
C GLY A 28 6.15 -6.21 0.98
N PHE A 29 5.50 -5.06 1.23
CA PHE A 29 5.96 -3.76 0.76
C PHE A 29 7.28 -3.33 1.42
N VAL A 30 7.45 -3.60 2.72
CA VAL A 30 8.72 -3.36 3.42
C VAL A 30 9.83 -4.22 2.81
N LEU A 31 9.58 -5.51 2.60
CA LEU A 31 10.57 -6.42 2.00
C LEU A 31 10.91 -6.01 0.57
N PHE A 32 9.90 -5.69 -0.26
CA PHE A 32 10.08 -5.13 -1.60
C PHE A 32 11.01 -3.91 -1.57
N THR A 33 10.71 -2.98 -0.66
CA THR A 33 11.46 -1.72 -0.49
C THR A 33 12.92 -1.98 -0.14
N LEU A 34 13.18 -2.78 0.89
CA LEU A 34 14.54 -3.10 1.33
C LEU A 34 15.35 -3.79 0.23
N LEU A 35 14.73 -4.74 -0.48
CA LEU A 35 15.39 -5.50 -1.53
C LEU A 35 15.72 -4.64 -2.75
N PHE A 36 14.76 -3.87 -3.28
CA PHE A 36 15.03 -3.06 -4.46
C PHE A 36 16.04 -1.95 -4.12
N LEU A 37 15.96 -1.31 -2.95
CA LEU A 37 16.92 -0.29 -2.55
C LEU A 37 18.33 -0.88 -2.41
N ARG A 38 18.47 -2.07 -1.82
CA ARG A 38 19.75 -2.78 -1.74
C ARG A 38 20.33 -3.05 -3.14
N ILE A 39 19.50 -3.53 -4.07
CA ILE A 39 19.94 -3.83 -5.44
C ILE A 39 20.28 -2.54 -6.19
N ALA A 40 19.47 -1.49 -6.07
CA ALA A 40 19.75 -0.19 -6.66
C ALA A 40 21.09 0.38 -6.13
N GLY A 41 21.29 0.33 -4.81
CA GLY A 41 22.51 0.79 -4.15
C GLY A 41 23.76 0.02 -4.56
N SER A 42 23.65 -1.28 -4.85
CA SER A 42 24.80 -2.04 -5.38
C SER A 42 25.21 -1.64 -6.80
N HIS A 43 24.35 -0.93 -7.54
CA HIS A 43 24.66 -0.38 -8.86
C HIS A 43 25.05 1.11 -8.82
N GLY A 44 24.86 1.78 -7.68
CA GLY A 44 25.30 3.15 -7.47
C GLY A 44 24.49 3.91 -6.43
N THR A 45 25.15 4.80 -5.70
CA THR A 45 24.53 5.64 -4.66
C THR A 45 23.40 6.51 -5.22
N ALA A 46 23.54 7.02 -6.44
CA ALA A 46 22.51 7.85 -7.07
C ALA A 46 21.18 7.09 -7.22
N TYR A 47 21.20 5.81 -7.59
CA TYR A 47 19.99 5.00 -7.74
C TYR A 47 19.32 4.73 -6.39
N PHE A 48 20.11 4.41 -5.36
CA PHE A 48 19.59 4.31 -4.00
C PHE A 48 18.89 5.60 -3.55
N MET A 49 19.51 6.75 -3.81
CA MET A 49 18.95 8.06 -3.46
C MET A 49 17.65 8.36 -4.22
N ILE A 50 17.55 7.99 -5.51
CA ILE A 50 16.29 8.10 -6.27
C ILE A 50 15.19 7.27 -5.63
N GLY A 51 15.49 6.02 -5.25
CA GLY A 51 14.54 5.16 -4.55
C GLY A 51 14.07 5.75 -3.21
N LEU A 52 14.98 6.33 -2.42
CA LEU A 52 14.64 7.01 -1.18
C LEU A 52 13.81 8.28 -1.40
N MET A 53 14.12 9.07 -2.42
CA MET A 53 13.35 10.27 -2.77
C MET A 53 11.91 9.89 -3.18
N LEU A 54 11.74 8.83 -3.98
CA LEU A 54 10.41 8.33 -4.35
C LEU A 54 9.65 7.80 -3.14
N LEU A 55 10.32 7.03 -2.25
CA LEU A 55 9.71 6.56 -1.00
C LEU A 55 9.27 7.75 -0.13
N GLY A 56 10.13 8.75 0.03
CA GLY A 56 9.86 9.96 0.81
C GLY A 56 8.70 10.76 0.22
N ALA A 57 8.67 10.96 -1.10
CA ALA A 57 7.59 11.65 -1.80
C ALA A 57 6.26 10.88 -1.66
N PHE A 58 6.27 9.56 -1.87
CA PHE A 58 5.09 8.73 -1.72
C PHE A 58 4.59 8.70 -0.27
N TRP A 59 5.49 8.64 0.71
CA TRP A 59 5.16 8.69 2.12
C TRP A 59 4.59 10.05 2.53
N LEU A 60 5.18 11.16 2.09
CA LEU A 60 4.69 12.50 2.35
C LEU A 60 3.30 12.69 1.73
N GLU A 61 3.11 12.31 0.47
CA GLU A 61 1.81 12.39 -0.19
C GLU A 61 0.78 11.50 0.50
N SER A 62 1.14 10.26 0.85
CA SER A 62 0.25 9.35 1.56
C SER A 62 -0.19 9.94 2.90
N THR A 63 0.76 10.46 3.70
CA THR A 63 0.46 11.06 5.01
C THR A 63 -0.39 12.33 4.88
N THR A 64 -0.14 13.14 3.86
CA THR A 64 -0.81 14.42 3.65
C THR A 64 -2.15 14.32 2.92
N ASN A 65 -2.43 13.24 2.20
CA ASN A 65 -3.69 13.06 1.45
C ASN A 65 -4.41 11.76 1.85
N ALA A 66 -3.86 10.61 1.46
CA ALA A 66 -4.52 9.31 1.60
C ALA A 66 -4.82 8.93 3.07
N CYS A 67 -3.91 9.24 3.99
CA CYS A 67 -4.03 8.88 5.40
C CYS A 67 -4.98 9.81 6.18
N ARG A 68 -5.30 11.01 5.68
CA ARG A 68 -6.43 11.83 6.19
C ARG A 68 -7.75 11.07 6.06
N ARG A 69 -7.99 10.50 4.88
CA ARG A 69 -9.17 9.66 4.60
C ARG A 69 -9.16 8.40 5.45
N CYS A 70 -8.00 7.74 5.60
CA CYS A 70 -7.87 6.58 6.47
C CYS A 70 -8.17 6.92 7.94
N ARG A 71 -7.79 8.11 8.42
CA ARG A 71 -8.16 8.60 9.76
C ARG A 71 -9.66 8.85 9.91
N PHE A 72 -10.32 9.44 8.91
CA PHE A 72 -11.77 9.67 8.90
C PHE A 72 -12.55 8.35 9.02
N TYR A 73 -12.28 7.39 8.12
CA TYR A 73 -12.95 6.07 8.12
C TYR A 73 -12.38 5.08 9.15
N GLY A 74 -11.28 5.44 9.79
CA GLY A 74 -10.57 4.63 10.77
C GLY A 74 -9.98 3.34 10.20
N THR A 75 -9.30 3.37 9.05
CA THR A 75 -8.78 2.18 8.34
C THR A 75 -7.26 2.00 8.42
N TRP A 76 -6.80 0.75 8.39
CA TRP A 76 -5.40 0.34 8.49
C TRP A 76 -4.57 0.49 7.20
N HIS A 77 -5.10 1.06 6.11
CA HIS A 77 -4.40 1.09 4.82
C HIS A 77 -3.01 1.76 4.86
N CYS A 78 -2.79 2.73 5.76
CA CYS A 78 -1.49 3.37 5.97
C CYS A 78 -0.69 2.81 7.15
N LEU A 79 -0.91 1.55 7.55
CA LEU A 79 -0.24 0.93 8.69
C LEU A 79 -0.45 1.59 10.05
N GLY A 80 -1.37 2.55 10.16
CA GLY A 80 -1.49 3.43 11.32
C GLY A 80 -0.38 4.47 11.43
N GLN A 81 0.80 4.27 10.82
CA GLN A 81 1.90 5.25 10.80
C GLN A 81 1.45 6.56 10.15
N GLY A 82 0.84 6.46 8.96
CA GLY A 82 0.36 7.65 8.28
C GLY A 82 -0.78 8.35 9.00
N VAL A 83 -1.49 7.67 9.91
CA VAL A 83 -2.52 8.28 10.75
C VAL A 83 -1.91 9.03 11.94
N LEU A 84 -0.81 8.56 12.51
CA LEU A 84 -0.05 9.31 13.51
C LEU A 84 0.50 10.61 12.92
N THR A 85 1.13 10.53 11.74
CA THR A 85 1.67 11.71 11.05
C THR A 85 0.55 12.65 10.59
N ALA A 86 -0.53 12.14 9.99
CA ALA A 86 -1.67 12.96 9.58
C ALA A 86 -2.35 13.68 10.77
N ARG A 87 -2.30 13.11 11.98
CA ARG A 87 -2.80 13.79 13.19
C ARG A 87 -2.04 15.07 13.51
N LEU A 88 -0.74 15.11 13.21
CA LEU A 88 0.13 16.24 13.53
C LEU A 88 0.04 17.36 12.51
N PHE A 89 -0.18 17.03 11.23
CA PHE A 89 0.04 17.99 10.14
C PHE A 89 -1.20 18.34 9.33
N THR A 90 -2.35 17.67 9.55
CA THR A 90 -3.47 17.80 8.59
C THR A 90 -4.88 17.81 9.20
N PRO A 91 -5.78 18.68 8.69
CA PRO A 91 -7.19 18.65 9.06
C PRO A 91 -7.87 17.38 8.55
N VAL A 92 -8.93 16.94 9.24
CA VAL A 92 -9.68 15.73 8.88
C VAL A 92 -10.71 16.07 7.81
N GLU A 93 -10.53 15.51 6.61
CA GLU A 93 -11.47 15.64 5.50
C GLU A 93 -11.96 14.27 5.02
N SER A 94 -13.20 14.21 4.55
CA SER A 94 -13.88 12.96 4.18
C SER A 94 -13.67 12.56 2.71
N LYS A 95 -13.23 13.49 1.86
CA LYS A 95 -13.06 13.29 0.41
C LYS A 95 -11.62 13.65 0.01
N LEU A 96 -11.02 12.82 -0.85
CA LEU A 96 -9.91 13.28 -1.70
C LEU A 96 -10.53 13.85 -2.99
N GLY A 97 -10.06 15.01 -3.43
CA GLY A 97 -10.32 15.46 -4.79
C GLY A 97 -9.67 14.51 -5.81
N GLU A 98 -10.23 14.44 -7.02
CA GLU A 98 -9.68 13.63 -8.12
C GLU A 98 -8.17 13.85 -8.35
N PRO A 99 -7.63 15.09 -8.29
CA PRO A 99 -6.20 15.31 -8.46
C PRO A 99 -5.35 14.61 -7.40
N GLY A 100 -5.84 14.54 -6.16
CA GLY A 100 -5.14 13.86 -5.06
C GLY A 100 -5.12 12.34 -5.25
N VAL A 101 -6.22 11.76 -5.76
CA VAL A 101 -6.28 10.33 -6.09
C VAL A 101 -5.31 10.00 -7.23
N ILE A 102 -5.30 10.82 -8.29
CA ILE A 102 -4.42 10.65 -9.44
C ILE A 102 -2.95 10.76 -9.00
N LEU A 103 -2.61 11.77 -8.20
CA LEU A 103 -1.25 11.96 -7.69
C LEU A 103 -0.79 10.76 -6.85
N HIS A 104 -1.61 10.31 -5.90
CA HIS A 104 -1.31 9.15 -5.06
C HIS A 104 -1.07 7.89 -5.90
N ALA A 105 -1.98 7.60 -6.84
CA ALA A 105 -1.87 6.46 -7.73
C ALA A 105 -0.62 6.55 -8.63
N SER A 106 -0.31 7.75 -9.14
CA SER A 106 0.87 7.96 -9.99
C SER A 106 2.17 7.78 -9.23
N LEU A 107 2.28 8.28 -8.00
CA LEU A 107 3.45 8.08 -7.14
C LEU A 107 3.60 6.61 -6.75
N ALA A 108 2.51 5.93 -6.38
CA ALA A 108 2.52 4.51 -6.10
C ALA A 108 3.00 3.70 -7.31
N ALA A 109 2.46 3.98 -8.50
CA ALA A 109 2.85 3.32 -9.74
C ALA A 109 4.32 3.58 -10.09
N ALA A 110 4.79 4.82 -10.00
CA ALA A 110 6.18 5.18 -10.24
C ALA A 110 7.13 4.47 -9.27
N TYR A 111 6.80 4.42 -7.98
CA TYR A 111 7.58 3.75 -6.96
C TYR A 111 7.67 2.23 -7.20
N VAL A 112 6.53 1.60 -7.48
CA VAL A 112 6.47 0.15 -7.76
C VAL A 112 7.20 -0.18 -9.06
N ALA A 113 7.02 0.59 -10.12
CA ALA A 113 7.71 0.39 -11.39
C ALA A 113 9.24 0.51 -11.22
N TYR A 114 9.69 1.52 -10.47
CA TYR A 114 11.10 1.70 -10.13
C TYR A 114 11.67 0.51 -9.34
N GLY A 115 10.95 0.06 -8.31
CA GLY A 115 11.40 -1.08 -7.52
C GLY A 115 11.41 -2.39 -8.31
N LEU A 116 10.40 -2.63 -9.16
CA LEU A 116 10.35 -3.80 -10.03
C LEU A 116 11.52 -3.81 -11.01
N PHE A 117 11.84 -2.69 -11.64
CA PHE A 117 13.00 -2.55 -12.53
C PHE A 117 14.28 -3.06 -11.85
N TRP A 118 14.53 -2.67 -10.60
CA TRP A 118 15.70 -3.12 -9.86
C TRP A 118 15.61 -4.59 -9.46
N ILE A 119 14.46 -5.04 -8.95
CA ILE A 119 14.28 -6.44 -8.54
C ILE A 119 14.48 -7.41 -9.72
N TRP A 120 14.13 -7.01 -10.95
CA TRP A 120 14.33 -7.82 -12.15
C TRP A 120 15.79 -8.10 -12.52
N HIS A 121 16.76 -7.39 -11.91
CA HIS A 121 18.17 -7.78 -11.98
C HIS A 121 18.45 -9.14 -11.29
N ARG A 122 17.48 -9.66 -10.52
CA ARG A 122 17.45 -11.00 -9.93
C ARG A 122 16.15 -11.70 -10.36
N PRO A 123 16.13 -12.47 -11.46
CA PRO A 123 14.90 -12.98 -12.08
C PRO A 123 13.95 -13.75 -11.13
N ALA A 124 14.50 -14.55 -10.21
CA ALA A 124 13.69 -15.26 -9.21
C ALA A 124 12.92 -14.30 -8.28
N LEU A 125 13.55 -13.19 -7.86
CA LEU A 125 12.88 -12.15 -7.09
C LEU A 125 11.90 -11.37 -7.97
N GLY A 126 12.26 -11.11 -9.23
CA GLY A 126 11.37 -10.49 -10.23
C GLY A 126 10.04 -11.20 -10.32
N LEU A 127 10.06 -12.51 -10.59
CA LEU A 127 8.87 -13.36 -10.66
C LEU A 127 8.07 -13.34 -9.36
N LEU A 128 8.75 -13.50 -8.22
CA LEU A 128 8.10 -13.50 -6.91
C LEU A 128 7.36 -12.18 -6.63
N PHE A 129 7.99 -11.04 -6.91
CA PHE A 129 7.39 -9.73 -6.67
C PHE A 129 6.35 -9.33 -7.71
N THR A 130 6.44 -9.82 -8.95
CA THR A 130 5.39 -9.69 -9.96
C THR A 130 4.13 -10.45 -9.56
N ILE A 131 4.24 -11.62 -8.93
CA ILE A 131 3.08 -12.38 -8.40
C ILE A 131 2.57 -11.75 -7.10
N TRP A 132 3.47 -11.29 -6.23
CA TRP A 132 3.11 -10.64 -4.98
C TRP A 132 2.28 -9.37 -5.19
N LEU A 133 2.62 -8.55 -6.19
CA LEU A 133 1.96 -7.26 -6.42
C LEU A 133 0.43 -7.36 -6.58
N PRO A 134 -0.15 -8.22 -7.46
CA PRO A 134 -1.59 -8.36 -7.55
C PRO A 134 -2.20 -8.93 -6.26
N LEU A 135 -1.51 -9.84 -5.56
CA LEU A 135 -2.00 -10.36 -4.27
C LEU A 135 -2.04 -9.26 -3.20
N ALA A 136 -1.02 -8.40 -3.14
CA ALA A 136 -0.97 -7.24 -2.26
C ALA A 136 -2.09 -6.25 -2.60
N PHE A 137 -2.30 -5.96 -3.88
CA PHE A 137 -3.37 -5.07 -4.35
C PHE A 137 -4.76 -5.61 -4.00
N VAL A 138 -5.00 -6.90 -4.26
CA VAL A 138 -6.25 -7.56 -3.87
C VAL A 138 -6.44 -7.52 -2.36
N SER A 139 -5.39 -7.80 -1.58
CA SER A 139 -5.46 -7.71 -0.13
C SER A 139 -5.81 -6.31 0.35
N ALA A 140 -5.41 -5.25 -0.37
CA ALA A 140 -5.64 -3.86 -0.02
C ALA A 140 -7.01 -3.30 -0.46
N THR A 141 -7.80 -4.03 -1.25
CA THR A 141 -9.06 -3.56 -1.85
C THR A 141 -10.33 -4.06 -1.15
N SER A 142 -10.26 -4.31 0.16
CA SER A 142 -11.42 -4.76 0.96
C SER A 142 -12.63 -3.81 0.84
N PRO A 143 -13.85 -4.30 0.54
CA PRO A 143 -15.06 -3.49 0.36
C PRO A 143 -15.43 -2.61 1.57
N SER A 144 -15.11 -3.04 2.79
CA SER A 144 -15.35 -2.30 4.02
C SER A 144 -14.18 -1.41 4.44
N GLY A 145 -13.02 -1.56 3.77
CA GLY A 145 -11.73 -1.14 4.29
C GLY A 145 -11.40 -1.88 5.60
N PHE A 146 -10.12 -2.03 5.93
CA PHE A 146 -9.74 -2.61 7.23
C PHE A 146 -9.94 -1.60 8.36
N SER A 147 -11.20 -1.25 8.66
CA SER A 147 -11.55 -0.26 9.66
C SER A 147 -11.35 -0.82 11.08
N TRP A 148 -10.56 -0.16 11.92
CA TRP A 148 -10.53 -0.41 13.36
C TRP A 148 -11.81 0.06 14.07
N ARG A 149 -12.70 0.81 13.39
CA ARG A 149 -14.04 1.13 13.92
C ARG A 149 -15.04 -0.01 13.70
N ALA A 150 -14.83 -0.85 12.68
CA ALA A 150 -15.70 -2.01 12.43
C ALA A 150 -15.68 -3.02 13.58
N LYS A 151 -14.58 -3.11 14.34
CA LYS A 151 -14.46 -3.98 15.51
C LYS A 151 -15.38 -3.59 16.69
N ARG A 152 -16.08 -2.46 16.61
CA ARG A 152 -16.97 -1.97 17.68
C ARG A 152 -18.46 -2.31 17.45
N SER A 153 -18.81 -2.90 16.31
CA SER A 153 -20.19 -3.33 15.99
C SER A 153 -20.42 -4.84 16.05
N GLU A 154 -19.37 -5.64 16.29
CA GLU A 154 -19.47 -7.11 16.45
C GLU A 154 -19.53 -7.55 17.92
N SER A 155 -19.56 -6.58 18.86
CA SER A 155 -19.63 -6.82 20.30
C SER A 155 -20.89 -6.24 20.95
N LEU A 156 -21.96 -6.08 20.18
CA LEU A 156 -23.30 -5.70 20.65
C LEU A 156 -24.34 -6.67 20.08
#